data_AF-L7F7X0-F1
#
_entry.id   AF-L7F7X0-F1
#
_cell.length_a   1.000
_cell.length_b   1.000
_cell.length_c   1.000
_cell.angle_alpha   90.00
_cell.angle_beta   90.00
_cell.angle_gamma   90.00
#
_symmetry.space_group_name_H-M   'P 1'
#
loop_
_entity.id
_entity.type
_entity.pdbx_description
1 polymer ?
#
loop_
_entity_poly.entity_id
_entity_poly.type
_entity_poly.pdbx_seq_one_letter_code
_entity_poly.pdbx_strand_id
1 'polypeptide(L)'
;MTTESVAPPARRADLDTTLSGPPTGHLSAAELATYFDTLAEVVQRLDPGPSAPGGWENRERLWFSTWVRAAYEHPLSAAVFSHPDAGVARGAQHRQAAELGLRMDVSGTGIRPARPTPHVRAAAAVAAVWSVTAMAVTQSPRPPRERVVSDAWLIAQEIIAPALPTAGRGLTRARGAW
;
A
#
# COMPACT_ATOMS: atom_id res chain seq x y z
N MET A 1 20.14 65.42 35.80
CA MET A 1 18.97 65.31 34.91
C MET A 1 19.50 65.15 33.50
N THR A 2 19.45 64.03 32.79
CA THR A 2 18.81 62.72 32.98
C THR A 2 19.58 61.83 32.01
N THR A 3 20.31 60.80 32.47
CA THR A 3 20.96 59.84 31.56
C THR A 3 19.98 58.69 31.34
N GLU A 4 19.36 58.66 30.16
CA GLU A 4 18.49 57.59 29.73
C GLU A 4 19.36 56.40 29.27
N SER A 5 19.43 55.37 30.11
CA SER A 5 20.09 54.10 29.83
C SER A 5 19.14 53.21 29.04
N VAL A 6 19.36 53.13 27.72
CA VAL A 6 18.63 52.19 26.86
C VAL A 6 19.38 50.87 26.85
N ALA A 7 18.85 49.89 27.60
CA ALA A 7 19.29 48.51 27.54
C ALA A 7 18.89 47.89 26.17
N PRO A 8 19.76 47.13 25.51
CA PRO A 8 19.39 46.43 24.28
C PRO A 8 18.39 45.30 24.59
N PRO A 9 17.36 45.08 23.75
CA PRO A 9 16.46 43.96 23.93
C PRO A 9 17.22 42.64 23.77
N ALA A 10 17.02 41.75 24.75
CA ALA A 10 17.51 40.38 24.74
C ALA A 10 17.19 39.71 23.39
N ARG A 11 18.23 39.29 22.68
CA ARG A 11 18.13 38.41 21.50
C ARG A 11 17.38 37.16 21.96
N ARG A 12 16.10 37.07 21.62
CA ARG A 12 15.28 35.89 21.89
C ARG A 12 15.84 34.76 21.06
N ALA A 13 16.29 33.74 21.80
CA ALA A 13 16.38 32.34 21.44
C ALA A 13 16.91 32.08 20.04
N ASP A 14 18.16 31.64 20.00
CA ASP A 14 18.64 30.65 19.05
C ASP A 14 17.54 29.59 18.89
N LEU A 15 16.76 29.72 17.81
CA LEU A 15 16.04 28.62 17.20
C LEU A 15 17.12 27.73 16.58
N ASP A 16 17.92 27.10 17.45
CA ASP A 16 18.46 25.77 17.24
C ASP A 16 17.24 24.84 17.16
N THR A 17 16.52 24.98 16.05
CA THR A 17 15.75 23.91 15.47
C THR A 17 16.81 22.92 15.04
N THR A 18 17.26 22.12 16.01
CA THR A 18 17.93 20.87 15.75
C THR A 18 17.11 20.21 14.66
N LEU A 19 17.69 20.18 13.46
CA LEU A 19 17.35 19.24 12.42
C LEU A 19 17.50 17.88 13.08
N SER A 20 16.43 17.41 13.74
CA SER A 20 16.30 16.04 14.14
C SER A 20 16.37 15.26 12.84
N GLY A 21 17.54 14.69 12.57
CA GLY A 21 17.71 13.67 11.57
C GLY A 21 16.65 12.59 11.75
N PRO A 22 16.39 11.78 10.72
CA PRO A 22 15.35 10.77 10.78
C PRO A 22 15.54 9.93 12.05
N PRO A 23 14.48 9.70 12.86
CA PRO A 23 14.62 8.91 14.07
C PRO A 23 15.21 7.56 13.68
N THR A 24 16.43 7.30 14.13
CA THR A 24 17.17 6.05 13.96
C THR A 24 16.64 4.95 14.89
N GLY A 25 15.48 5.16 15.52
CA GLY A 25 14.80 4.19 16.36
C GLY A 25 14.03 3.19 15.50
N HIS A 26 14.24 1.90 15.78
CA HIS A 26 13.37 0.84 15.28
C HIS A 26 11.95 1.11 15.80
N LEU A 27 10.95 1.09 14.92
CA LEU A 27 9.55 1.23 15.32
C LEU A 27 9.17 0.03 16.19
N SER A 28 8.47 0.28 17.29
CA SER A 28 7.90 -0.78 18.11
C SER A 28 6.78 -1.52 17.37
N ALA A 29 6.49 -2.76 17.78
CA ALA A 29 5.38 -3.54 17.21
C ALA A 29 4.02 -2.81 17.33
N ALA A 30 3.81 -2.03 18.41
CA ALA A 30 2.59 -1.25 18.61
C ALA A 30 2.49 -0.05 17.63
N GLU A 31 3.60 0.65 17.38
CA GLU A 31 3.65 1.71 16.37
C GLU A 31 3.43 1.16 14.96
N LEU A 32 4.00 -0.01 14.65
CA LEU A 32 3.77 -0.69 13.38
C LEU A 32 2.32 -1.14 13.22
N ALA A 33 1.71 -1.69 14.26
CA ALA A 33 0.29 -2.05 14.24
C ALA A 33 -0.59 -0.82 14.01
N THR A 34 -0.35 0.26 14.76
CA THR A 34 -1.05 1.54 14.61
C THR A 34 -0.90 2.11 13.20
N TYR A 35 0.30 2.01 12.62
CA TYR A 35 0.55 2.42 11.23
C TYR A 35 -0.33 1.65 10.24
N PHE A 36 -0.34 0.31 10.31
CA PHE A 36 -1.13 -0.50 9.38
C PHE A 36 -2.64 -0.36 9.59
N ASP A 37 -3.09 -0.21 10.84
CA ASP A 37 -4.50 0.03 11.14
C ASP A 37 -4.94 1.41 10.63
N THR A 38 -4.09 2.44 10.73
CA THR A 38 -4.36 3.75 10.12
C THR A 38 -4.53 3.65 8.60
N LEU A 39 -3.67 2.88 7.91
CA LEU A 39 -3.81 2.64 6.47
C LEU A 39 -5.13 1.90 6.16
N ALA A 40 -5.48 0.90 6.95
CA ALA A 40 -6.72 0.14 6.78
C ALA A 40 -7.95 1.04 6.96
N GLU A 41 -7.97 1.92 7.97
CA GLU A 41 -9.05 2.87 8.22
C GLU A 41 -9.26 3.86 7.06
N VAL A 42 -8.17 4.35 6.46
CA VAL A 42 -8.26 5.26 5.29
C VAL A 42 -8.94 4.56 4.12
N VAL A 43 -8.57 3.31 3.86
CA VAL A 43 -9.15 2.52 2.77
C VAL A 43 -10.61 2.16 3.05
N GLN A 44 -10.94 1.71 4.27
CA GLN A 44 -12.31 1.36 4.65
C GLN A 44 -13.27 2.54 4.52
N ARG A 45 -12.83 3.74 4.90
CA ARG A 45 -13.63 4.97 4.79
C ARG A 45 -13.99 5.34 3.36
N LEU A 46 -13.17 4.94 2.39
CA LEU A 46 -13.33 5.24 0.98
C LEU A 46 -13.84 4.05 0.16
N ASP A 47 -14.14 2.90 0.80
CA ASP A 47 -14.69 1.74 0.10
C ASP A 47 -16.14 2.01 -0.33
N PRO A 48 -16.45 2.03 -1.65
CA PRO A 48 -17.80 2.23 -2.15
C PRO A 48 -18.72 1.01 -1.91
N GLY A 49 -18.18 -0.07 -1.34
CA GLY A 49 -18.92 -1.29 -1.06
C GLY A 49 -19.17 -2.14 -2.32
N PRO A 50 -19.95 -3.23 -2.19
CA PRO A 50 -20.17 -4.19 -3.29
C PRO A 50 -20.94 -3.60 -4.48
N SER A 51 -21.68 -2.52 -4.28
CA SER A 51 -22.50 -1.85 -5.30
C SER A 51 -21.77 -0.70 -6.00
N ALA A 52 -20.44 -0.69 -5.98
CA ALA A 52 -19.61 0.37 -6.54
C ALA A 52 -19.98 0.65 -8.03
N PRO A 53 -20.20 1.91 -8.42
CA PRO A 53 -20.30 2.28 -9.83
C PRO A 53 -19.07 1.81 -10.60
N GLY A 54 -19.25 1.17 -11.76
CA GLY A 54 -18.15 0.56 -12.52
C GLY A 54 -17.76 -0.85 -12.08
N GLY A 55 -18.48 -1.44 -11.13
CA GLY A 55 -18.32 -2.85 -10.73
C GLY A 55 -17.09 -3.14 -9.88
N TRP A 56 -16.76 -4.43 -9.77
CA TRP A 56 -15.70 -4.93 -8.90
C TRP A 56 -14.33 -4.30 -9.22
N GLU A 57 -14.02 -4.09 -10.50
CA GLU A 57 -12.71 -3.60 -10.92
C GLU A 57 -12.48 -2.16 -10.46
N ASN A 58 -13.48 -1.30 -10.60
CA ASN A 58 -13.38 0.08 -10.15
C ASN A 58 -13.24 0.15 -8.62
N ARG A 59 -13.94 -0.72 -7.89
CA ARG A 59 -13.80 -0.86 -6.43
C ARG A 59 -12.38 -1.25 -6.04
N GLU A 60 -11.83 -2.33 -6.60
CA GLU A 60 -10.48 -2.78 -6.24
C GLU A 60 -9.41 -1.77 -6.68
N ARG A 61 -9.62 -1.09 -7.81
CA ARG A 61 -8.75 0.02 -8.24
C ARG A 61 -8.72 1.13 -7.21
N LEU A 62 -9.89 1.54 -6.72
CA LEU A 62 -9.98 2.56 -5.69
C LEU A 62 -9.33 2.09 -4.39
N TRP A 63 -9.58 0.84 -3.98
CA TRP A 63 -9.00 0.23 -2.78
C TRP A 63 -7.47 0.26 -2.80
N PHE A 64 -6.85 -0.30 -3.85
CA PHE A 64 -5.39 -0.33 -3.98
C PHE A 64 -4.80 1.07 -4.14
N SER A 65 -5.41 1.91 -4.97
CA SER A 65 -4.89 3.26 -5.19
C SER A 65 -4.93 4.10 -3.91
N THR A 66 -5.97 3.93 -3.09
CA THR A 66 -6.11 4.61 -1.80
C THR A 66 -5.04 4.14 -0.82
N TRP A 67 -4.85 2.82 -0.71
CA TRP A 67 -3.83 2.25 0.17
C TRP A 67 -2.43 2.73 -0.22
N VAL A 68 -2.10 2.69 -1.53
CA VAL A 68 -0.78 3.11 -2.03
C VAL A 68 -0.57 4.60 -1.78
N ARG A 69 -1.55 5.48 -2.04
CA ARG A 69 -1.41 6.91 -1.75
C ARG A 69 -1.18 7.17 -0.26
N ALA A 70 -1.99 6.55 0.59
CA ALA A 70 -1.86 6.69 2.04
C ALA A 70 -0.48 6.23 2.53
N ALA A 71 -0.02 5.06 2.08
CA ALA A 71 1.30 4.56 2.40
C ALA A 71 2.41 5.48 1.84
N TYR A 72 2.27 5.99 0.61
CA TYR A 72 3.29 6.85 0.00
C TYR A 72 3.49 8.18 0.71
N GLU A 73 2.40 8.74 1.23
CA GLU A 73 2.37 10.05 1.91
C GLU A 73 2.69 9.97 3.40
N HIS A 74 2.51 8.80 4.01
CA HIS A 74 2.70 8.66 5.44
C HIS A 74 4.19 8.85 5.84
N PRO A 75 4.51 9.75 6.80
CA PRO A 75 5.88 10.08 7.17
C PRO A 75 6.74 8.89 7.58
N LEU A 76 6.13 7.90 8.25
CA LEU A 76 6.83 6.70 8.74
C LEU A 76 7.12 5.65 7.66
N SER A 77 6.56 5.76 6.45
CA SER A 77 6.60 4.65 5.49
C SER A 77 8.01 4.24 5.07
N ALA A 78 8.93 5.19 4.88
CA ALA A 78 10.32 4.82 4.59
C ALA A 78 10.96 4.00 5.72
N ALA A 79 10.69 4.34 6.99
CA ALA A 79 11.20 3.58 8.12
C ALA A 79 10.54 2.19 8.21
N VAL A 80 9.21 2.13 8.08
CA VAL A 80 8.42 0.88 8.10
C VAL A 80 8.89 -0.09 7.01
N PHE A 81 9.08 0.38 5.78
CA PHE A 81 9.40 -0.48 4.63
C PHE A 81 10.91 -0.76 4.45
N SER A 82 11.80 0.03 5.06
CA SER A 82 13.24 -0.28 5.05
C SER A 82 13.60 -1.41 6.00
N HIS A 83 12.90 -1.53 7.14
CA HIS A 83 13.12 -2.56 8.15
C HIS A 83 11.78 -3.09 8.68
N PRO A 84 11.01 -3.82 7.86
CA PRO A 84 9.70 -4.28 8.30
C PRO A 84 9.86 -5.31 9.43
N ASP A 85 9.16 -5.11 10.56
CA ASP A 85 8.92 -6.21 11.48
C ASP A 85 8.09 -7.27 10.75
N ALA A 86 8.71 -8.42 10.51
CA ALA A 86 8.12 -9.45 9.68
C ALA A 86 6.82 -10.03 10.27
N GLY A 87 6.61 -9.98 11.59
CA GLY A 87 5.39 -10.47 12.22
C GLY A 87 4.20 -9.57 11.92
N VAL A 88 4.31 -8.29 12.28
CA VAL A 88 3.21 -7.32 12.16
C VAL A 88 2.89 -7.03 10.69
N ALA A 89 3.91 -6.83 9.86
CA ALA A 89 3.74 -6.58 8.43
C ALA A 89 3.06 -7.75 7.72
N ARG A 90 3.50 -9.00 7.97
CA ARG A 90 2.85 -10.20 7.39
C ARG A 90 1.42 -10.35 7.87
N GLY A 91 1.12 -10.05 9.13
CA GLY A 91 -0.24 -10.09 9.67
C GLY A 91 -1.18 -9.11 8.96
N ALA A 92 -0.74 -7.87 8.74
CA ALA A 92 -1.49 -6.87 7.99
C ALA A 92 -1.69 -7.28 6.53
N GLN A 93 -0.62 -7.72 5.86
CA GLN A 93 -0.67 -8.21 4.48
C GLN A 93 -1.62 -9.41 4.33
N HIS A 94 -1.61 -10.34 5.27
CA HIS A 94 -2.48 -11.52 5.26
C HIS A 94 -3.96 -11.15 5.46
N ARG A 95 -4.27 -10.22 6.39
CA ARG A 95 -5.64 -9.69 6.55
C ARG A 95 -6.16 -9.11 5.24
N GLN A 96 -5.38 -8.23 4.60
CA GLN A 96 -5.75 -7.61 3.32
C GLN A 96 -5.97 -8.63 2.21
N ALA A 97 -5.09 -9.65 2.12
CA ALA A 97 -5.23 -10.73 1.16
C ALA A 97 -6.50 -11.58 1.40
N ALA A 98 -6.83 -11.85 2.66
CA ALA A 98 -8.03 -12.60 3.03
C ALA A 98 -9.30 -11.81 2.65
N GLU A 99 -9.35 -10.52 2.97
CA GLU A 99 -10.47 -9.64 2.60
C GLU A 99 -10.66 -9.54 1.08
N LEU A 100 -9.57 -9.35 0.33
CA LEU A 100 -9.60 -9.33 -1.13
C LEU A 100 -10.07 -10.69 -1.69
N GLY A 101 -9.56 -11.80 -1.16
CA GLY A 101 -9.97 -13.14 -1.57
C GLY A 101 -11.48 -13.36 -1.42
N LEU A 102 -12.04 -12.97 -0.28
CA LEU A 102 -13.49 -13.03 -0.03
C LEU A 102 -14.28 -12.16 -1.03
N ARG A 103 -13.81 -10.93 -1.31
CA ARG A 103 -14.46 -10.07 -2.31
C ARG A 103 -14.40 -10.68 -3.71
N MET A 104 -13.28 -11.31 -4.07
CA MET A 104 -13.11 -11.99 -5.34
C MET A 104 -14.00 -13.22 -5.48
N ASP A 105 -14.24 -13.97 -4.41
CA ASP A 105 -15.17 -15.10 -4.38
C ASP A 105 -16.63 -14.65 -4.55
N VAL A 106 -17.03 -13.58 -3.85
CA VAL A 106 -18.40 -13.03 -3.92
C VAL A 106 -18.67 -12.35 -5.26
N SER A 107 -17.67 -11.66 -5.83
CA SER A 107 -17.80 -10.91 -7.08
C SER A 107 -17.56 -11.76 -8.32
N GLY A 108 -17.75 -13.09 -8.23
CA GLY A 108 -17.47 -14.10 -9.27
C GLY A 108 -18.31 -14.00 -10.56
N THR A 109 -18.38 -12.83 -11.18
CA THR A 109 -19.09 -12.56 -12.44
C THR A 109 -18.11 -12.57 -13.63
N GLY A 110 -17.56 -13.75 -13.95
CA GLY A 110 -16.80 -13.90 -15.19
C GLY A 110 -16.03 -15.22 -15.33
N ILE A 111 -15.63 -15.53 -16.57
CA ILE A 111 -14.77 -16.65 -16.95
C ILE A 111 -13.36 -16.38 -16.39
N ARG A 112 -13.15 -16.55 -15.08
CA ARG A 112 -11.80 -16.50 -14.49
C ARG A 112 -11.18 -17.89 -14.54
N PRO A 113 -9.85 -18.01 -14.73
CA PRO A 113 -9.21 -19.32 -14.68
C PRO A 113 -9.36 -19.92 -13.27
N ALA A 114 -9.80 -21.18 -13.20
CA ALA A 114 -10.03 -21.89 -11.94
C ALA A 114 -8.77 -22.03 -11.05
N ARG A 115 -7.57 -21.86 -11.63
CA ARG A 115 -6.29 -21.87 -10.90
C ARG A 115 -5.38 -20.72 -11.37
N PRO A 116 -4.59 -20.12 -10.47
CA PRO A 116 -4.65 -20.28 -9.01
C PRO A 116 -5.99 -19.81 -8.41
N THR A 117 -6.30 -20.26 -7.19
CA THR A 117 -7.55 -19.92 -6.50
C THR A 117 -7.63 -18.40 -6.24
N PRO A 118 -8.85 -17.84 -6.05
CA PRO A 118 -9.01 -16.41 -5.77
C PRO A 118 -8.17 -15.92 -4.58
N HIS A 119 -8.12 -16.68 -3.49
CA HIS A 119 -7.28 -16.37 -2.33
C HIS A 119 -5.77 -16.34 -2.64
N VAL A 120 -5.28 -17.25 -3.47
CA VAL A 120 -3.86 -17.25 -3.88
C VAL A 120 -3.54 -16.04 -4.75
N ARG A 121 -4.44 -15.69 -5.68
CA ARG A 121 -4.30 -14.46 -6.48
C ARG A 121 -4.34 -13.21 -5.60
N ALA A 122 -5.25 -13.17 -4.64
CA ALA A 122 -5.37 -12.07 -3.69
C ALA A 122 -4.07 -11.88 -2.89
N ALA A 123 -3.51 -12.97 -2.36
CA ALA A 123 -2.23 -12.93 -1.65
C ALA A 123 -1.09 -12.42 -2.53
N ALA A 124 -1.00 -12.91 -3.78
CA ALA A 124 0.00 -12.47 -4.75
C ALA A 124 -0.17 -10.99 -5.13
N ALA A 125 -1.39 -10.52 -5.37
CA ALA A 125 -1.68 -9.14 -5.73
C ALA A 125 -1.33 -8.18 -4.59
N VAL A 126 -1.73 -8.49 -3.36
CA VAL A 126 -1.38 -7.69 -2.19
C VAL A 126 0.13 -7.67 -1.99
N ALA A 127 0.81 -8.81 -2.12
CA ALA A 127 2.27 -8.86 -2.05
C ALA A 127 2.96 -7.97 -3.11
N ALA A 128 2.52 -8.05 -4.36
CA ALA A 128 3.07 -7.22 -5.43
C ALA A 128 2.89 -5.72 -5.14
N VAL A 129 1.70 -5.31 -4.70
CA VAL A 129 1.42 -3.91 -4.35
C VAL A 129 2.29 -3.42 -3.19
N TRP A 130 2.44 -4.24 -2.15
CA TRP A 130 3.34 -3.94 -1.04
C TRP A 130 4.79 -3.79 -1.50
N SER A 131 5.27 -4.69 -2.36
CA SER A 131 6.63 -4.61 -2.91
C SER A 131 6.85 -3.37 -3.76
N VAL A 132 5.93 -3.03 -4.67
CA VAL A 132 6.01 -1.80 -5.48
C VAL A 132 6.06 -0.56 -4.58
N THR A 133 5.20 -0.53 -3.56
CA THR A 133 5.13 0.60 -2.61
C THR A 133 6.41 0.71 -1.78
N ALA A 134 6.89 -0.41 -1.24
CA ALA A 134 8.12 -0.49 -0.46
C ALA A 134 9.31 0.04 -1.27
N MET A 135 9.50 -0.47 -2.49
CA MET A 135 10.56 -0.03 -3.40
C MET A 135 10.49 1.48 -3.64
N ALA A 136 9.30 2.02 -3.87
CA ALA A 136 9.13 3.42 -4.18
C ALA A 136 9.39 4.36 -2.99
N VAL A 137 8.93 4.01 -1.77
CA VAL A 137 9.11 4.87 -0.59
C VAL A 137 10.54 4.87 -0.06
N THR A 138 11.32 3.81 -0.32
CA THR A 138 12.74 3.70 0.06
C THR A 138 13.69 4.19 -1.03
N GLN A 139 13.22 4.49 -2.23
CA GLN A 139 14.04 4.98 -3.33
C GLN A 139 14.44 6.45 -3.14
N SER A 140 15.66 6.79 -3.57
CA SER A 140 16.14 8.18 -3.68
C SER A 140 16.73 8.45 -5.07
N PRO A 141 16.21 9.41 -5.85
CA PRO A 141 15.02 10.22 -5.56
C PRO A 141 13.73 9.38 -5.61
N ARG A 142 12.72 9.78 -4.82
CA ARG A 142 11.41 9.15 -4.82
C ARG A 142 10.69 9.37 -6.16
N PRO A 143 10.07 8.32 -6.76
CA PRO A 143 9.31 8.48 -8.00
C PRO A 143 8.04 9.33 -7.82
N PRO A 144 7.38 9.82 -8.88
CA PRO A 144 6.11 10.51 -8.75
C PRO A 144 5.01 9.61 -8.17
N ARG A 145 4.25 10.10 -7.18
CA ARG A 145 3.21 9.32 -6.46
C ARG A 145 2.24 8.60 -7.41
N GLU A 146 1.67 9.31 -8.37
CA GLU A 146 0.66 8.73 -9.27
C GLU A 146 1.25 7.68 -10.23
N ARG A 147 2.57 7.72 -10.50
CA ARG A 147 3.24 6.64 -11.22
C ARG A 147 3.26 5.36 -10.39
N VAL A 148 3.59 5.45 -9.10
CA VAL A 148 3.60 4.30 -8.17
C VAL A 148 2.20 3.71 -8.03
N VAL A 149 1.18 4.57 -7.90
CA VAL A 149 -0.23 4.14 -7.87
C VAL A 149 -0.62 3.40 -9.13
N SER A 150 -0.24 3.93 -10.30
CA SER A 150 -0.51 3.28 -11.59
C SER A 150 0.19 1.93 -11.69
N ASP A 151 1.49 1.85 -11.37
CA ASP A 151 2.28 0.62 -11.47
C ASP A 151 1.74 -0.46 -10.50
N ALA A 152 1.39 -0.07 -9.27
CA ALA A 152 0.80 -0.95 -8.27
C ALA A 152 -0.57 -1.49 -8.71
N TRP A 153 -1.42 -0.64 -9.30
CA TRP A 153 -2.71 -1.09 -9.83
C TRP A 153 -2.54 -2.04 -11.02
N LEU A 154 -1.68 -1.71 -11.98
CA LEU A 154 -1.46 -2.53 -13.17
C LEU A 154 -1.00 -3.95 -12.81
N ILE A 155 -0.05 -4.08 -11.87
CA ILE A 155 0.41 -5.41 -11.43
C ILE A 155 -0.68 -6.17 -10.66
N ALA A 156 -1.46 -5.49 -9.82
CA ALA A 156 -2.56 -6.12 -9.10
C ALA A 156 -3.65 -6.61 -10.07
N GLN A 157 -4.01 -5.79 -11.05
CA GLN A 157 -4.99 -6.11 -12.10
C GLN A 157 -4.58 -7.34 -12.89
N GLU A 158 -3.32 -7.41 -13.34
CA GLU A 158 -2.78 -8.56 -14.08
C GLU A 158 -2.84 -9.86 -13.25
N ILE A 159 -2.62 -9.78 -11.93
CA ILE A 159 -2.68 -10.96 -11.05
C ILE A 159 -4.14 -11.39 -10.78
N ILE A 160 -5.02 -10.43 -10.50
CA ILE A 160 -6.42 -10.67 -10.11
C ILE A 160 -7.25 -11.16 -11.29
N ALA A 161 -7.07 -10.52 -12.45
CA ALA A 161 -7.79 -10.80 -13.68
C ALA A 161 -6.80 -10.82 -14.85
N PRO A 162 -5.90 -11.82 -14.91
CA PRO A 162 -4.98 -11.94 -16.03
C PRO A 162 -5.80 -12.02 -17.31
N ALA A 163 -5.33 -11.33 -18.35
CA ALA A 163 -5.91 -11.49 -19.66
C ALA A 163 -5.95 -12.99 -19.98
N LEU A 164 -7.14 -13.55 -20.17
CA LEU A 164 -7.24 -14.91 -20.69
C LEU A 164 -6.43 -14.91 -21.98
N PRO A 165 -5.44 -15.80 -22.17
CA PRO A 165 -4.87 -15.97 -23.48
C PRO A 165 -6.05 -16.32 -24.39
N THR A 166 -6.43 -15.38 -25.27
CA THR A 166 -7.40 -15.61 -26.33
C THR A 166 -6.97 -16.92 -26.93
N ALA A 167 -7.81 -17.95 -26.81
CA ALA A 167 -7.45 -19.31 -27.17
C ALA A 167 -7.03 -19.33 -28.65
N GLY A 168 -5.73 -19.11 -28.88
CA GLY A 168 -5.08 -19.45 -30.12
C GLY A 168 -5.33 -20.93 -30.28
N ARG A 169 -5.96 -21.28 -31.41
CA ARG A 169 -6.16 -22.65 -31.87
C ARG A 169 -4.99 -23.54 -31.40
N GLY A 170 -5.27 -24.55 -30.58
CA GLY A 170 -4.38 -25.73 -30.49
C GLY A 170 -3.70 -26.04 -29.16
N LEU A 171 -4.21 -25.66 -27.98
CA LEU A 171 -3.77 -26.33 -26.75
C LEU A 171 -4.60 -27.58 -26.50
N THR A 172 -4.17 -28.66 -27.16
CA THR A 172 -4.54 -30.03 -26.84
C THR A 172 -4.29 -30.26 -25.36
N ARG A 173 -5.37 -30.53 -24.63
CA ARG A 173 -5.36 -30.78 -23.18
C ARG A 173 -4.56 -32.06 -22.91
N ALA A 174 -3.27 -31.93 -22.61
CA ALA A 174 -2.51 -33.04 -22.04
C ALA A 174 -3.02 -33.26 -20.61
N ARG A 175 -3.89 -34.27 -20.45
CA ARG A 175 -4.08 -34.93 -19.15
C ARG A 175 -2.75 -35.62 -18.83
N GLY A 176 -2.08 -35.19 -17.76
CA GLY A 176 -0.89 -35.84 -17.25
C GLY A 176 -0.57 -35.35 -15.84
N ALA A 177 -0.22 -36.31 -14.97
CA ALA A 177 0.23 -36.20 -13.58
C ALA A 177 1.07 -34.93 -13.29
N TRP A 178 1.04 -34.33 -12.11
CA TRP A 178 1.18 -34.88 -10.76
C TRP A 178 0.40 -34.03 -9.75
#